data_AF-A0A1H3E8C0-F1
#
_entry.id   AF-A0A1H3E8C0-F1
#
_cell.length_a   1.000
_cell.length_b   1.000
_cell.length_c   1.000
_cell.angle_alpha   90.00
_cell.angle_beta   90.00
_cell.angle_gamma   90.00
#
_symmetry.space_group_name_H-M   'P 1'
#
loop_
_entity.id
_entity.type
_entity.pdbx_description
1 polymer ?
#
loop_
_entity_poly.entity_id
_entity_poly.type
_entity_poly.pdbx_seq_one_letter_code
_entity_poly.pdbx_strand_id
1 'polypeptide(L)' 'MSDVAARSGLDELADAGVLVRRTVGPGVTGYSATEVFSLLGHAERTLASTQFDTRMSPPLATG' A
#
# COMPACT_ATOMS: atom_id res chain seq x y z
N MET A 1 16.94 -15.69 6.35
CA MET A 1 15.57 -15.91 6.88
C MET A 1 15.10 -17.24 6.33
N SER A 2 14.60 -18.17 7.15
CA SER A 2 14.12 -19.48 6.64
C SER A 2 12.72 -19.34 6.04
N ASP A 3 12.42 -20.18 5.05
CA ASP A 3 11.13 -20.18 4.33
C ASP A 3 9.95 -20.46 5.28
N VAL A 4 10.18 -21.28 6.31
CA VAL A 4 9.20 -21.59 7.37
C VAL A 4 8.85 -20.37 8.22
N ALA A 5 9.84 -19.57 8.61
CA ALA A 5 9.60 -18.36 9.40
C ALA A 5 8.85 -17.29 8.60
N ALA A 6 9.18 -17.15 7.31
CA ALA A 6 8.46 -16.25 6.40
C ALA A 6 7.00 -16.69 6.23
N ARG A 7 6.76 -18.00 6.03
CA ARG A 7 5.40 -18.54 5.91
C ARG A 7 4.57 -18.32 7.18
N SER A 8 5.16 -18.60 8.35
CA SER A 8 4.50 -18.39 9.64
C SER A 8 4.08 -16.94 9.83
N GLY A 9 4.95 -15.97 9.50
CA GLY A 9 4.61 -14.55 9.62
C GLY A 9 3.50 -14.12 8.66
N LEU A 10 3.49 -14.64 7.43
CA LEU A 10 2.40 -14.37 6.48
C LEU A 10 1.06 -14.94 6.97
N ASP A 11 1.08 -16.10 7.60
CA ASP A 11 -0.11 -16.72 8.18
C ASP A 11 -0.62 -15.94 9.39
N GLU A 12 0.25 -15.50 10.29
CA GLU A 12 -0.12 -14.67 11.44
C GLU A 12 -0.76 -13.33 11.01
N LEU A 13 -0.18 -12.68 10.00
CA LEU A 13 -0.76 -11.45 9.43
C LEU A 13 -2.08 -11.69 8.72
N ALA A 14 -2.29 -12.87 8.12
CA ALA A 14 -3.57 -13.23 7.52
C ALA A 14 -4.64 -13.50 8.58
N ASP A 15 -4.27 -14.21 9.65
CA ASP A 15 -5.18 -14.51 10.75
C ASP A 15 -5.56 -13.26 11.55
N ALA A 16 -4.66 -12.27 11.61
CA ALA A 16 -4.93 -10.94 12.14
C ALA A 16 -5.78 -10.05 11.20
N GLY A 17 -6.13 -10.53 10.00
CA GLY A 17 -6.93 -9.78 9.01
C GLY A 17 -6.16 -8.70 8.24
N VAL A 18 -4.83 -8.61 8.41
CA VAL A 18 -3.97 -7.66 7.68
C VAL A 18 -3.77 -8.12 6.24
N LEU A 19 -3.66 -9.43 6.04
CA LEU A 19 -3.51 -10.05 4.72
C LEU A 19 -4.73 -10.91 4.36
N VAL A 20 -5.05 -10.93 3.08
CA VAL A 20 -6.02 -11.86 2.49
C VAL A 20 -5.24 -12.95 1.76
N ARG A 21 -5.47 -14.21 2.16
CA ARG A 21 -4.97 -15.41 1.45
C ARG A 21 -5.72 -15.58 0.14
N ARG A 22 -5.01 -15.85 -0.95
CA ARG A 22 -5.60 -16.16 -2.27
C ARG A 22 -4.87 -17.32 -2.93
N THR A 23 -5.59 -18.18 -3.63
CA THR A 23 -4.97 -19.19 -4.51
C THR A 23 -4.58 -18.51 -5.81
N VAL A 24 -3.29 -18.50 -6.14
CA VAL A 24 -2.76 -17.85 -7.36
C VAL A 24 -2.29 -18.87 -8.42
N GLY A 25 -2.33 -20.15 -8.07
CA GLY A 25 -2.00 -21.28 -8.93
C GLY A 25 -2.13 -22.59 -8.17
N PRO A 26 -1.94 -23.75 -8.84
CA PRO A 26 -2.02 -25.05 -8.19
C PRO A 26 -1.02 -25.14 -7.03
N GLY A 27 -1.52 -25.28 -5.80
CA GLY A 27 -0.68 -25.37 -4.59
C GLY A 27 0.02 -24.08 -4.16
N VAL A 28 -0.25 -22.93 -4.83
CA VAL A 28 0.40 -21.65 -4.51
C VAL A 28 -0.57 -20.72 -3.81
N THR A 29 -0.25 -20.38 -2.55
CA THR A 29 -0.95 -19.35 -1.78
C THR A 29 -0.23 -18.02 -1.91
N GLY A 30 -0.92 -17.03 -2.47
CA GLY A 30 -0.54 -15.63 -2.40
C GLY A 30 -1.18 -14.94 -1.20
N TYR A 31 -0.56 -13.85 -0.75
CA TYR A 31 -1.06 -12.98 0.31
C TYR A 31 -1.14 -11.56 -0.22
N SER A 32 -2.20 -10.83 0.11
CA SER A 32 -2.40 -9.47 -0.38
C SER A 32 -3.08 -8.58 0.66
N ALA A 33 -2.69 -7.30 0.72
CA ALA A 33 -3.23 -6.32 1.66
C ALA A 33 -3.99 -5.21 0.91
N THR A 34 -5.07 -5.53 0.19
CA THR A 34 -5.76 -4.55 -0.68
C THR A 34 -6.23 -3.32 0.11
N GLU A 35 -6.72 -3.50 1.33
CA GLU A 35 -7.14 -2.39 2.21
C GLU A 35 -5.96 -1.50 2.63
N VAL A 36 -4.83 -2.09 3.01
CA VAL A 36 -3.62 -1.34 3.42
C VAL A 36 -3.04 -0.56 2.25
N PHE A 37 -2.94 -1.17 1.07
CA PHE A 37 -2.48 -0.47 -0.14
C PHE A 37 -3.46 0.63 -0.56
N SER A 38 -4.77 0.44 -0.39
CA SER A 38 -5.76 1.47 -0.69
C SER A 38 -5.67 2.65 0.29
N LEU A 39 -5.47 2.38 1.59
CA LEU A 39 -5.24 3.41 2.59
C LEU A 39 -3.97 4.21 2.30
N LEU A 40 -2.86 3.53 1.99
CA LEU A 40 -1.60 4.17 1.63
C LEU A 40 -1.76 5.03 0.38
N GLY A 41 -2.36 4.49 -0.68
CA GLY A 41 -2.60 5.24 -1.92
C GLY A 41 -3.54 6.44 -1.72
N HIS A 42 -4.51 6.34 -0.82
CA HIS A 42 -5.36 7.47 -0.45
C HIS A 42 -4.58 8.54 0.34
N ALA A 43 -3.75 8.14 1.30
CA ALA A 43 -2.90 9.04 2.07
C ALA A 43 -1.87 9.77 1.17
N GLU A 44 -1.19 9.03 0.29
CA GLU A 44 -0.25 9.59 -0.70
C GLU A 44 -0.94 10.59 -1.63
N ARG A 45 -2.13 10.26 -2.15
CA ARG A 45 -2.92 11.19 -2.98
C ARG A 45 -3.34 12.43 -2.20
N THR A 46 -3.73 12.26 -0.94
CA THR A 46 -4.11 13.38 -0.06
C THR A 46 -2.93 14.31 0.16
N LEU A 47 -1.75 13.76 0.49
CA LEU A 47 -0.52 14.52 0.67
C LEU A 47 -0.07 15.21 -0.62
N ALA A 48 -0.11 14.50 -1.75
CA ALA A 48 0.19 15.08 -3.06
C ALA A 48 -0.80 16.19 -3.45
N SER A 49 -2.08 16.03 -3.12
CA SER A 49 -3.12 17.04 -3.34
C SER A 49 -2.96 18.27 -2.47
N THR A 50 -2.26 18.18 -1.34
CA THR A 50 -1.95 19.34 -0.49
C THR A 50 -0.69 20.10 -0.91
N GLN A 51 0.09 19.60 -1.87
CA GLN A 51 1.42 20.16 -2.14
C GLN A 51 1.47 21.30 -3.16
N PHE A 52 0.41 21.62 -3.92
CA PHE A 52 0.47 22.80 -4.79
C PHE A 52 -0.91 23.35 -5.19
N ASP A 53 -1.41 24.33 -4.44
CA ASP A 53 -2.46 25.23 -4.97
C ASP A 53 -1.78 26.30 -5.81
N THR A 54 -1.69 26.08 -7.14
CA THR A 54 -1.15 27.05 -8.11
C THR A 54 -1.89 28.40 -8.07
N ARG A 55 -3.08 28.47 -7.45
CA ARG A 55 -3.81 29.73 -7.28
C ARG A 55 -3.25 30.59 -6.15
N MET A 56 -2.57 29.99 -5.17
CA MET A 56 -1.94 30.71 -4.05
C MET A 56 -0.48 31.11 -4.30
N SER A 57 0.18 30.51 -5.29
CA SER A 57 1.53 30.88 -5.74
C SER A 57 1.49 31.28 -7.22
N PRO A 58 1.19 32.56 -7.54
CA PRO A 58 1.27 33.05 -8.90
C PRO A 58 2.70 32.88 -9.44
N PRO A 59 2.89 32.54 -10.72
CA PRO A 59 4.21 32.49 -11.31
C PRO A 59 4.87 33.88 -11.21
N LEU A 60 6.06 33.94 -10.60
CA LEU A 60 6.90 35.14 -10.67
C LEU A 60 7.34 35.32 -12.12
N ALA A 61 6.76 36.31 -12.79
CA ALA A 61 7.27 36.79 -14.07
C ALA A 61 8.62 37.47 -13.80
N THR A 62 9.72 36.78 -14.12
CA THR A 62 11.03 37.41 -14.21
C THR A 62 11.02 38.26 -15.49
N GLY A 63 11.09 39.58 -15.33
CA GLY A 63 11.28 40.55 -16.41
C GLY A 63 12.72 40.64 -16.89
#